data_AF-A0A0Q3QPA4-F1
#
_entry.id   AF-A0A0Q3QPA4-F1
#
_cell.length_a   1.000
_cell.length_b   1.000
_cell.length_c   1.000
_cell.angle_alpha   90.00
_cell.angle_beta   90.00
_cell.angle_gamma   90.00
#
_symmetry.space_group_name_H-M   'P 1'
#
loop_
_entity.id
_entity.type
_entity.pdbx_description
1 polymer ?
#
loop_
_entity_poly.entity_id
_entity_poly.type
_entity_poly.pdbx_seq_one_letter_code
_entity_poly.pdbx_strand_id
1 'polypeptide(L)'
;CCFGETASKRTISRPIAHELLEANTQRAKTSEYKAFQKLRRVWCEGSFGTLKSKHNLYKTYKRGIEKISEQCLFSALALNLKRIIKVMN
;
A
#
# COMPACT_ATOMS: atom_id res chain seq x y z
N CYS A 1 8.37 15.51 -40.57
CA CYS A 1 9.27 15.63 -39.41
C CYS A 1 10.69 15.35 -39.86
N CYS A 2 11.55 16.35 -39.73
CA CYS A 2 12.92 16.36 -40.26
C CYS A 2 13.83 15.47 -39.40
N PHE A 3 14.18 14.29 -39.88
CA PHE A 3 15.30 13.51 -39.33
C PHE A 3 16.34 13.39 -40.45
N GLY A 4 17.39 14.21 -40.39
CA GLY A 4 18.52 14.12 -41.30
C GLY A 4 19.36 12.86 -41.04
N GLU A 5 19.99 12.34 -42.09
CA GLU A 5 20.74 11.08 -42.10
C GLU A 5 21.92 11.02 -41.10
N THR A 6 22.34 12.16 -40.55
CA THR A 6 23.41 12.33 -39.55
C THR A 6 22.94 12.29 -38.09
N ALA A 7 21.67 12.01 -37.80
CA ALA A 7 21.15 12.01 -36.44
C ALA A 7 21.65 10.80 -35.62
N SER A 8 22.44 11.06 -34.57
CA SER A 8 22.82 10.06 -33.56
C SER A 8 21.56 9.46 -32.92
N LYS A 9 21.33 8.15 -33.15
CA LYS A 9 20.25 7.39 -32.53
C LYS A 9 20.54 7.25 -31.03
N ARG A 10 19.82 8.00 -30.19
CA ARG A 10 19.82 7.81 -28.74
C ARG A 10 18.84 6.69 -28.40
N THR A 11 19.33 5.59 -27.83
CA THR A 11 18.45 4.55 -27.28
C THR A 11 17.89 5.04 -25.95
N ILE A 12 16.59 5.30 -25.91
CA ILE A 12 15.88 5.65 -24.67
C ILE A 12 15.53 4.33 -23.98
N SER A 13 16.23 4.00 -22.90
CA SER A 13 15.86 2.86 -22.05
C SER A 13 14.66 3.24 -21.20
N ARG A 14 13.50 2.61 -21.45
CA ARG A 14 12.31 2.74 -20.61
C ARG A 14 12.22 1.54 -19.66
N PRO A 15 11.95 1.75 -18.36
CA PRO A 15 11.66 0.66 -17.44
C PRO A 15 10.48 -0.19 -17.93
N ILE A 16 10.52 -1.50 -17.67
CA ILE A 16 9.46 -2.45 -18.10
C ILE A 16 8.06 -2.00 -17.64
N ALA A 17 7.95 -1.38 -16.45
CA ALA A 17 6.69 -0.92 -15.88
C ALA A 17 6.38 0.57 -16.14
N HIS A 18 7.00 1.20 -17.15
CA HIS A 18 6.88 2.63 -17.40
C HIS A 18 5.42 3.08 -17.61
N GLU A 19 4.65 2.34 -18.41
CA GLU A 19 3.24 2.66 -18.69
C GLU A 19 2.36 2.55 -17.42
N LEU A 20 2.64 1.56 -16.57
CA LEU A 20 1.93 1.37 -15.29
C LEU A 20 2.22 2.53 -14.32
N LEU A 21 3.45 3.02 -14.29
CA LEU A 21 3.85 4.19 -13.50
C LEU A 21 3.13 5.46 -13.97
N GLU A 22 3.04 5.67 -15.29
CA GLU A 22 2.31 6.79 -15.87
C GLU A 22 0.81 6.69 -15.57
N ALA A 23 0.20 5.52 -15.75
CA ALA A 23 -1.20 5.27 -15.42
C ALA A 23 -1.51 5.53 -13.94
N ASN A 24 -0.65 5.04 -13.03
CA ASN A 24 -0.80 5.28 -11.61
C ASN A 24 -0.65 6.77 -11.26
N THR A 25 0.29 7.47 -11.91
CA THR A 25 0.46 8.92 -11.75
C THR A 25 -0.79 9.70 -12.15
N GLN A 26 -1.44 9.32 -13.25
CA GLN A 26 -2.71 9.96 -13.65
C GLN A 26 -3.85 9.60 -12.70
N ARG A 27 -3.98 8.32 -12.31
CA ARG A 27 -4.96 7.88 -11.31
C ARG A 27 -4.82 8.64 -9.99
N ALA A 28 -3.59 8.87 -9.53
CA ALA A 28 -3.32 9.56 -8.28
C ALA A 28 -3.83 11.02 -8.24
N LYS A 29 -4.01 11.64 -9.41
CA LYS A 29 -4.53 13.02 -9.53
C LYS A 29 -6.05 13.08 -9.39
N THR A 30 -6.76 11.97 -9.62
CA THR A 30 -8.23 11.92 -9.56
C THR A 30 -8.75 12.27 -8.17
N SER A 31 -9.91 12.91 -8.11
CA SER A 31 -10.58 13.24 -6.84
C SER A 31 -11.00 11.99 -6.08
N GLU A 32 -11.48 10.97 -6.79
CA GLU A 32 -11.84 9.66 -6.25
C GLU A 32 -10.66 9.00 -5.53
N TYR A 33 -9.49 8.91 -6.19
CA TYR A 33 -8.30 8.34 -5.57
C TYR A 33 -7.90 9.09 -4.30
N LYS A 34 -7.95 10.43 -4.32
CA LYS A 34 -7.64 11.25 -3.14
C LYS A 34 -8.63 11.01 -2.00
N ALA A 35 -9.92 10.86 -2.31
CA ALA A 35 -10.94 10.52 -1.32
C ALA A 35 -10.67 9.15 -0.68
N PHE A 36 -10.37 8.13 -1.48
CA PHE A 36 -9.97 6.80 -0.98
C PHE A 36 -8.71 6.85 -0.13
N GLN A 37 -7.70 7.62 -0.53
CA GLN A 37 -6.47 7.77 0.24
C GLN A 37 -6.71 8.42 1.61
N LYS A 38 -7.63 9.40 1.68
CA LYS A 38 -8.03 10.02 2.94
C LYS A 38 -8.71 9.00 3.86
N LEU A 39 -9.64 8.20 3.34
CA LEU A 39 -10.28 7.11 4.09
C LEU A 39 -9.26 6.08 4.57
N ARG A 40 -8.31 5.66 3.71
CA ARG A 40 -7.24 4.73 4.07
C ARG A 40 -6.41 5.25 5.25
N ARG A 41 -6.07 6.54 5.25
CA ARG A 41 -5.31 7.18 6.34
C ARG A 41 -6.06 7.12 7.67
N VAL A 42 -7.37 7.39 7.65
CA VAL A 42 -8.21 7.42 8.86
C VAL A 42 -8.46 6.01 9.39
N TRP A 43 -8.89 5.09 8.52
CA TRP A 43 -9.41 3.79 8.94
C TRP A 43 -8.33 2.70 9.02
N CYS A 44 -7.38 2.71 8.08
CA CYS A 44 -6.43 1.62 7.92
C CYS A 44 -5.08 1.94 8.57
N GLU A 45 -4.45 3.07 8.21
CA GLU A 45 -3.03 3.32 8.56
C GLU A 45 -2.76 3.25 10.06
N GLY A 46 -3.62 3.86 10.89
CA GLY A 46 -3.48 3.81 12.34
C GLY A 46 -3.58 2.39 12.89
N SER A 47 -4.60 1.64 12.45
CA SER A 47 -4.80 0.24 12.84
C SER A 47 -3.60 -0.64 12.46
N PHE A 48 -3.14 -0.54 11.21
CA PHE A 48 -1.98 -1.30 10.74
C PHE A 48 -0.67 -0.88 11.44
N GLY A 49 -0.51 0.40 11.80
CA GLY A 49 0.62 0.88 12.59
C GLY A 49 0.66 0.24 13.98
N THR A 50 -0.48 0.18 14.66
CA THR A 50 -0.61 -0.53 15.94
C THR A 50 -0.34 -2.02 15.80
N LEU A 51 -0.91 -2.69 14.80
CA LEU A 51 -0.69 -4.12 14.58
C LEU A 51 0.79 -4.45 14.30
N LYS A 52 1.46 -3.64 13.48
CA LYS A 52 2.89 -3.82 13.18
C LYS A 52 3.78 -3.65 14.41
N SER A 53 3.51 -2.63 15.23
CA SER A 53 4.34 -2.28 16.39
C SER A 53 4.02 -3.08 17.67
N LYS A 54 2.74 -3.38 17.92
CA LYS A 54 2.27 -3.98 19.17
C LYS A 54 1.92 -5.47 19.04
N HIS A 55 1.69 -5.97 17.82
CA HIS A 55 1.35 -7.38 17.58
C HIS A 55 2.41 -8.13 16.77
N ASN A 56 3.64 -7.61 16.71
CA ASN A 56 4.80 -8.23 16.06
C ASN A 56 4.60 -8.60 14.58
N LEU A 57 3.68 -7.95 13.86
CA LEU A 57 3.49 -8.23 12.44
C LEU A 57 4.71 -7.84 11.58
N TYR A 58 5.63 -7.02 12.09
CA TYR A 58 6.89 -6.69 11.40
C TYR A 58 7.85 -7.88 11.27
N LYS A 59 7.74 -8.89 12.14
CA LYS A 59 8.69 -10.03 12.22
C LYS A 59 8.12 -11.33 11.64
N THR A 60 7.15 -11.23 10.73
CA THR A 60 6.36 -12.36 10.23
C THR A 60 7.08 -13.21 9.15
N TYR A 61 8.17 -12.72 8.57
CA TYR A 61 8.84 -13.28 7.37
C TYR A 61 9.26 -14.76 7.42
N LYS A 62 9.27 -15.44 8.56
CA LYS A 62 9.74 -16.83 8.70
C LYS A 62 8.66 -17.86 9.08
N ARG A 63 7.37 -17.48 9.10
CA ARG A 63 6.31 -18.34 9.67
C ARG A 63 5.41 -19.03 8.63
N GLY A 64 5.51 -18.67 7.35
CA GLY A 64 4.62 -19.17 6.29
C GLY A 64 3.27 -18.42 6.24
N ILE A 65 2.65 -18.34 5.06
CA ILE A 65 1.48 -17.47 4.80
C ILE A 65 0.30 -17.81 5.72
N GLU A 66 -0.01 -19.08 5.93
CA GLU A 66 -1.16 -19.51 6.75
C GLU A 66 -1.03 -19.03 8.20
N LYS A 67 0.12 -19.29 8.84
CA LYS A 67 0.37 -18.88 10.23
C LYS A 67 0.40 -17.36 10.38
N ILE A 68 0.88 -16.64 9.37
CA ILE A 68 0.86 -15.17 9.35
C ILE A 68 -0.57 -14.65 9.22
N SER A 69 -1.39 -15.29 8.38
CA SER A 69 -2.81 -14.95 8.21
C SER A 69 -3.56 -15.10 9.53
N GLU A 70 -3.40 -16.24 10.21
CA GLU A 70 -4.02 -16.50 11.51
C GLU A 70 -3.56 -15.47 12.57
N GLN A 71 -2.26 -15.20 12.67
CA GLN A 71 -1.74 -14.15 13.56
C GLN A 71 -2.36 -12.78 13.27
N CYS A 72 -2.51 -12.42 11.99
CA CYS A 72 -3.11 -11.15 11.58
C CYS A 72 -4.57 -11.07 12.03
N LEU A 73 -5.35 -12.13 11.81
CA LEU A 73 -6.75 -12.22 12.22
C LEU A 73 -6.91 -12.08 13.74
N PHE A 74 -6.12 -12.81 14.53
CA PHE A 74 -6.17 -12.68 15.99
C PHE A 74 -5.75 -11.30 16.48
N SER A 75 -4.75 -10.69 15.83
CA SER A 75 -4.31 -9.34 16.18
C SER A 75 -5.38 -8.29 15.89
N ALA A 76 -6.06 -8.41 14.75
CA ALA A 76 -7.18 -7.55 14.37
C ALA A 76 -8.36 -7.73 15.33
N LEU A 77 -8.70 -8.98 15.67
CA LEU A 77 -9.75 -9.29 16.64
C LEU A 77 -9.46 -8.64 18.00
N ALA A 78 -8.26 -8.83 18.54
CA ALA A 78 -7.87 -8.24 19.82
C ALA A 78 -7.96 -6.70 19.81
N LEU A 79 -7.54 -6.06 18.72
CA LEU A 79 -7.64 -4.61 18.58
C LEU A 79 -9.09 -4.13 18.53
N ASN A 80 -9.96 -4.86 17.82
CA ASN A 80 -11.38 -4.53 17.70
C ASN A 80 -12.12 -4.72 19.03
N LEU A 81 -11.86 -5.82 19.76
CA LEU A 81 -12.43 -6.05 21.09
C LEU A 81 -12.06 -4.93 22.06
N LYS A 82 -10.78 -4.49 22.05
CA LYS A 82 -10.34 -3.35 22.87
C LYS A 82 -11.09 -2.06 22.54
N ARG A 83 -11.41 -1.81 21.27
CA ARG A 83 -12.18 -0.65 20.83
C ARG A 83 -13.64 -0.74 21.30
N ILE A 84 -14.26 -1.91 21.18
CA ILE A 84 -15.63 -2.14 21.64
C ILE A 84 -15.74 -1.85 23.14
N ILE A 85 -14.87 -2.44 23.96
CA ILE A 85 -14.86 -2.20 25.42
C ILE A 85 -14.67 -0.72 25.74
N LYS A 86 -13.80 -0.01 25.01
CA LYS A 86 -13.56 1.42 25.21
C LYS A 86 -14.78 2.29 24.86
N VAL A 87 -15.68 1.83 24.00
CA VAL A 87 -16.92 2.55 23.64
C VAL A 87 -18.07 2.19 24.58
N MET A 88 -18.02 1.00 25.18
CA MET A 88 -19.02 0.53 26.14
C MET A 88 -18.82 1.08 27.56
N ASN A 89 -17.60 1.46 27.91
CA ASN A 89 -17.23 2.11 29.18
C ASN A 89 -17.12 3.62 29.00
#